data_AF-A0A1I6I872-F1
#
_entry.id   AF-A0A1I6I872-F1
#
_cell.length_a   1.000
_cell.length_b   1.000
_cell.length_c   1.000
_cell.angle_alpha   90.00
_cell.angle_beta   90.00
_cell.angle_gamma   90.00
#
_symmetry.space_group_name_H-M   'P 1'
#
loop_
_entity.id
_entity.type
_entity.pdbx_description
1 polymer ?
#
loop_
_entity_poly.entity_id
_entity_poly.type
_entity_poly.pdbx_seq_one_letter_code
_entity_poly.pdbx_strand_id
1 'polypeptide(L)'
;MITEYDQLYSLLQAQADAAGLNDAGLPIVRCEINPNNTCSLILSASRAKLTFVLGRMGDEYKIGYAFYMPGMREPDWIDDVDADGFSEKFLVQLIRSNFHLAV
;
A
#
# COMPACT_ATOMS: atom_id res chain seq x y z
N MET A 1 0.49 15.71 5.92
CA MET A 1 -0.38 15.67 4.74
C MET A 1 0.41 15.17 3.55
N ILE A 2 -0.12 14.20 2.81
CA ILE A 2 0.43 13.74 1.53
C ILE A 2 -0.20 14.56 0.40
N THR A 3 0.60 15.30 -0.35
CA THR A 3 0.17 16.11 -1.50
C THR A 3 0.89 15.76 -2.79
N GLU A 4 1.95 14.95 -2.71
CA GLU A 4 2.77 14.53 -3.84
C GLU A 4 2.93 13.01 -3.87
N TYR A 5 3.04 12.44 -5.08
CA TYR A 5 3.22 11.00 -5.25
C TYR A 5 4.48 10.48 -4.56
N ASP A 6 5.58 11.23 -4.57
CA ASP A 6 6.84 10.83 -3.93
C ASP A 6 6.71 10.66 -2.41
N GLN A 7 5.82 11.43 -1.77
CA GLN A 7 5.55 11.28 -0.33
C GLN A 7 4.79 9.97 -0.07
N LEU A 8 3.79 9.66 -0.90
CA LEU A 8 3.07 8.39 -0.82
C LEU A 8 4.02 7.21 -1.06
N TYR A 9 4.84 7.28 -2.11
CA TYR A 9 5.79 6.22 -2.47
C TYR A 9 6.83 5.99 -1.38
N SER A 10 7.38 7.06 -0.81
CA SER A 10 8.36 6.97 0.28
C SER A 10 7.75 6.32 1.52
N LEU A 11 6.50 6.66 1.86
CA LEU A 11 5.80 6.06 2.99
C LEU A 11 5.53 4.57 2.76
N LEU A 12 5.04 4.20 1.56
CA LEU A 12 4.78 2.80 1.21
C LEU A 12 6.06 1.96 1.19
N GLN A 13 7.15 2.50 0.62
CA GLN A 13 8.45 1.84 0.61
C GLN A 13 8.97 1.59 2.04
N ALA A 14 8.91 2.61 2.90
CA ALA A 14 9.34 2.47 4.30
C ALA A 14 8.57 1.36 5.04
N GLN A 15 7.27 1.22 4.79
CA GLN A 15 6.48 0.14 5.40
C GLN A 15 6.74 -1.23 4.79
N ALA A 16 7.05 -1.31 3.50
CA ALA A 16 7.50 -2.55 2.87
C ALA A 16 8.83 -3.03 3.48
N ASP A 17 9.77 -2.11 3.68
CA ASP A 17 11.08 -2.40 4.27
C ASP A 17 10.95 -2.82 5.74
N ALA A 18 10.08 -2.14 6.50
CA ALA A 18 9.79 -2.47 7.90
C ALA A 18 9.12 -3.84 8.08
N ALA A 19 8.46 -4.39 7.05
CA ALA A 19 7.91 -5.75 7.07
C ALA A 19 9.01 -6.83 7.07
N GLY A 20 10.24 -6.49 6.68
CA GLY A 20 11.41 -7.35 6.79
C GLY A 20 11.62 -8.32 5.63
N LEU A 21 12.55 -9.25 5.84
CA LEU A 21 12.97 -10.26 4.87
C LEU A 21 12.54 -11.66 5.34
N ASN A 22 12.34 -12.57 4.40
CA ASN A 22 12.16 -13.99 4.69
C ASN A 22 13.51 -14.70 4.90
N ASP A 23 13.48 -16.00 5.19
CA ASP A 23 14.69 -16.82 5.45
C ASP A 23 15.68 -16.87 4.27
N ALA A 24 15.20 -16.60 3.06
CA ALA A 24 16.04 -16.50 1.85
C ALA A 24 16.62 -15.10 1.63
N GLY A 25 16.42 -14.17 2.58
CA GLY A 25 16.87 -12.78 2.47
C GLY A 25 16.06 -11.95 1.48
N LEU A 26 14.87 -12.39 1.08
CA LEU A 26 14.00 -11.68 0.13
C LEU A 26 12.92 -10.87 0.87
N PRO A 27 12.52 -9.69 0.37
CA PRO A 27 11.47 -8.89 1.00
C PRO A 27 10.16 -9.66 1.19
N ILE A 28 9.60 -9.61 2.40
CA ILE A 28 8.28 -10.19 2.72
C ILE A 28 7.20 -9.40 1.97
N VAL A 29 7.29 -8.07 2.01
CA VAL A 29 6.44 -7.16 1.25
C VAL A 29 7.31 -6.42 0.24
N ARG A 30 6.86 -6.34 -1.01
CA ARG A 30 7.51 -5.58 -2.07
C ARG A 30 6.68 -4.35 -2.40
N CYS A 31 7.33 -3.21 -2.55
CA CYS A 31 6.75 -1.99 -3.08
C CYS A 31 7.01 -1.91 -4.59
N GLU A 32 5.96 -1.70 -5.38
CA GLU A 32 6.03 -1.56 -6.85
C GLU A 32 5.32 -0.28 -7.30
N ILE A 33 6.08 0.67 -7.85
CA ILE A 33 5.55 1.90 -8.45
C ILE A 33 5.18 1.60 -9.92
N ASN A 34 3.95 1.93 -10.30
CA ASN A 34 3.40 1.62 -11.61
C ASN A 34 3.41 2.87 -12.51
N PRO A 35 3.48 2.72 -13.85
CA PRO A 35 3.50 3.85 -14.79
C PRO A 35 2.25 4.74 -14.78
N ASN A 36 1.15 4.27 -14.19
CA ASN A 36 -0.12 4.98 -14.10
C ASN A 36 -0.28 5.78 -12.78
N ASN A 37 0.83 6.14 -12.14
CA ASN A 37 0.86 6.85 -10.86
C ASN A 37 0.14 6.11 -9.72
N THR A 38 0.15 4.77 -9.77
CA THR A 38 -0.27 3.95 -8.63
C THR A 38 0.93 3.25 -8.03
N CYS A 39 0.86 2.96 -6.74
CA CYS A 39 1.87 2.17 -6.05
C CYS A 39 1.23 0.94 -5.42
N SER A 40 1.90 -0.20 -5.47
CA SER A 40 1.39 -1.45 -4.93
C SER A 40 2.33 -2.04 -3.89
N LEU A 41 1.77 -2.44 -2.75
CA LEU A 41 2.41 -3.33 -1.81
C LEU A 41 1.98 -4.76 -2.13
N ILE A 42 2.93 -5.67 -2.28
CA ILE A 42 2.69 -7.05 -2.69
C ILE A 42 3.32 -7.99 -1.68
N LEU A 43 2.50 -8.88 -1.10
CA LEU A 43 3.00 -9.95 -0.23
C LEU A 43 3.71 -11.01 -1.08
N SER A 44 4.99 -11.24 -0.84
CA SER A 44 5.80 -12.16 -1.64
C SER A 44 5.29 -13.61 -1.60
N ALA A 45 4.77 -14.06 -0.46
CA ALA A 45 4.32 -15.45 -0.27
C ALA A 45 3.07 -15.81 -1.08
N SER A 46 2.06 -14.93 -1.10
CA SER A 46 0.76 -15.20 -1.72
C SER A 46 0.48 -14.38 -2.98
N ARG A 47 1.27 -13.32 -3.21
CA ARG A 47 1.01 -12.29 -4.24
C ARG A 47 -0.29 -11.51 -4.02
N ALA A 48 -0.88 -11.57 -2.82
CA ALA A 48 -1.90 -10.62 -2.41
C ALA A 48 -1.35 -9.19 -2.51
N LYS A 49 -2.21 -8.23 -2.87
CA LYS A 49 -1.76 -6.87 -3.23
C LYS A 49 -2.67 -5.80 -2.65
N LEU A 50 -2.07 -4.74 -2.12
CA LEU A 50 -2.73 -3.47 -1.87
C LEU A 50 -2.22 -2.45 -2.90
N THR A 51 -3.11 -1.82 -3.65
CA THR A 51 -2.77 -0.77 -4.61
C THR A 51 -3.28 0.57 -4.11
N PHE A 52 -2.50 1.63 -4.25
CA PHE A 52 -2.73 2.98 -3.74
C PHE A 52 -2.59 4.01 -4.87
N VAL A 53 -3.39 5.07 -4.80
CA VAL A 53 -3.34 6.23 -5.69
C VAL A 53 -3.60 7.51 -4.92
N LEU A 54 -2.83 8.56 -5.20
CA LEU A 54 -3.09 9.91 -4.72
C LEU A 54 -4.04 10.63 -5.69
N GLY A 55 -5.22 11.02 -5.21
CA GLY A 55 -6.19 11.80 -5.95
C GLY A 55 -6.26 13.24 -5.42
N ARG A 56 -6.35 14.21 -6.33
CA ARG A 56 -6.68 15.61 -6.00
C ARG A 56 -8.12 15.89 -6.38
N MET A 57 -8.93 16.35 -5.42
CA MET A 57 -10.33 16.71 -5.59
C MET A 57 -10.53 18.18 -5.21
N GLY A 58 -10.35 19.07 -6.19
CA GLY A 58 -10.34 20.51 -5.95
C GLY A 58 -9.13 20.91 -5.10
N ASP A 59 -9.40 21.35 -3.87
CA ASP A 59 -8.39 21.74 -2.88
C ASP A 59 -8.05 20.60 -1.89
N GLU A 60 -8.76 19.47 -1.97
CA GLU A 60 -8.56 18.31 -1.10
C GLU A 60 -7.68 17.25 -1.78
N TYR A 61 -6.93 16.51 -0.95
CA TYR A 61 -6.17 15.33 -1.37
C TYR A 61 -6.71 14.09 -0.67
N LYS A 62 -6.85 13.01 -1.44
CA LYS A 62 -7.32 11.71 -0.96
C LYS A 62 -6.39 10.60 -1.41
N ILE A 63 -6.28 9.56 -0.60
CA ILE A 63 -5.61 8.32 -0.96
C ILE A 63 -6.68 7.28 -1.23
N GLY A 64 -6.85 6.90 -2.50
CA GLY A 64 -7.65 5.75 -2.88
C GLY A 64 -6.81 4.49 -2.76
N TYR A 65 -7.38 3.40 -2.26
CA TYR A 65 -6.68 2.13 -2.11
C TYR A 65 -7.60 0.93 -2.28
N ALA A 66 -7.04 -0.17 -2.78
CA ALA A 66 -7.80 -1.38 -3.07
C ALA A 66 -6.99 -2.64 -2.75
N PHE A 67 -7.67 -3.66 -2.23
CA PHE A 67 -7.09 -4.96 -1.94
C PHE A 67 -7.44 -6.00 -2.99
N TYR A 68 -6.46 -6.80 -3.38
CA TYR A 68 -6.60 -7.88 -4.33
C TYR A 68 -6.15 -9.17 -3.65
N MET A 69 -7.05 -10.15 -3.62
CA MET A 69 -6.71 -11.51 -3.24
C MET A 69 -5.70 -12.13 -4.22
N PRO A 70 -4.92 -13.13 -3.79
CA PRO A 70 -3.99 -13.87 -4.65
C PRO A 70 -4.59 -14.29 -6.00
N GLY A 71 -3.96 -13.85 -7.10
CA GLY A 71 -4.35 -14.23 -8.46
C GLY A 71 -5.58 -13.51 -9.02
N MET A 72 -6.22 -12.61 -8.25
CA MET A 72 -7.41 -11.89 -8.70
C MET A 72 -7.07 -10.64 -9.51
N ARG A 73 -7.86 -10.38 -10.55
CA ARG A 73 -7.75 -9.17 -11.39
C ARG A 73 -8.59 -8.01 -10.86
N GLU A 74 -9.69 -8.32 -10.20
CA GLU A 74 -10.59 -7.36 -9.59
C GLU A 74 -10.29 -7.25 -8.10
N PRO A 75 -10.45 -6.05 -7.51
CA PRO A 75 -10.27 -5.88 -6.08
C PRO A 75 -11.40 -6.59 -5.33
N ASP A 76 -11.04 -7.19 -4.19
CA ASP A 76 -12.02 -7.70 -3.23
C ASP A 76 -12.79 -6.53 -2.59
N TRP A 77 -12.07 -5.44 -2.30
CA TRP A 77 -12.66 -4.18 -1.84
C TRP A 77 -11.81 -2.97 -2.26
N ILE A 78 -12.45 -1.81 -2.30
CA ILE A 78 -11.86 -0.50 -2.60
C ILE A 78 -12.40 0.53 -1.61
N ASP A 79 -11.54 1.44 -1.17
CA ASP A 79 -11.91 2.51 -0.25
C ASP A 79 -10.99 3.73 -0.44
N ASP A 80 -11.31 4.85 0.20
CA ASP A 80 -10.50 6.06 0.22
C ASP A 80 -10.45 6.71 1.60
N VAL A 81 -9.43 7.54 1.82
CA VAL A 81 -9.31 8.36 3.02
C VAL A 81 -8.69 9.70 2.66
N ASP A 82 -9.02 10.74 3.42
CA ASP A 82 -8.35 12.02 3.32
C ASP A 82 -6.84 11.85 3.53
N ALA A 83 -6.02 12.55 2.75
CA ALA A 83 -4.57 12.44 2.82
C ALA A 83 -3.98 12.88 4.18
N ASP A 84 -4.75 13.61 4.99
CA ASP A 84 -4.43 13.91 6.39
C ASP A 84 -4.68 12.72 7.34
N GLY A 85 -5.63 11.85 7.01
CA GLY A 85 -5.90 10.60 7.73
C GLY A 85 -4.95 9.47 7.36
N PHE A 86 -4.26 9.56 6.22
CA PHE A 86 -3.32 8.53 5.76
C PHE A 86 -1.96 8.62 6.46
N SER A 87 -1.90 8.04 7.66
CA SER A 87 -0.71 7.99 8.51
C SER A 87 0.05 6.67 8.41
N GLU A 88 1.29 6.63 8.92
CA GLU A 88 2.04 5.39 9.11
C GLU A 88 1.25 4.33 9.89
N LYS A 89 0.62 4.73 11.00
CA LYS A 89 -0.19 3.82 11.82
C LYS A 89 -1.35 3.21 11.03
N PHE A 90 -2.03 4.02 10.23
CA PHE A 90 -3.11 3.56 9.36
C PHE A 90 -2.59 2.52 8.36
N LEU A 91 -1.48 2.83 7.69
CA LEU A 91 -0.88 1.95 6.70
C LEU A 91 -0.38 0.63 7.30
N VAL A 92 0.25 0.65 8.48
CA VAL A 92 0.67 -0.56 9.21
C VAL A 92 -0.54 -1.45 9.51
N GLN A 93 -1.63 -0.86 10.02
CA GLN A 93 -2.86 -1.61 10.30
C GLN A 93 -3.44 -2.22 9.02
N LEU A 94 -3.45 -1.47 7.93
CA LEU A 94 -3.96 -1.93 6.65
C LEU A 94 -3.14 -3.11 6.10
N ILE A 95 -1.81 -3.00 6.10
CA ILE A 95 -0.89 -4.06 5.65
C ILE A 95 -1.08 -5.31 6.51
N ARG A 96 -0.98 -5.18 7.84
CA ARG A 96 -1.02 -6.34 8.75
C ARG A 96 -2.36 -7.06 8.72
N SER A 97 -3.47 -6.32 8.65
CA SER A 97 -4.81 -6.90 8.63
C SER A 97 -5.08 -7.68 7.34
N ASN A 98 -4.59 -7.20 6.19
CA ASN A 98 -4.86 -7.81 4.89
C ASN A 98 -3.81 -8.85 4.47
N PHE A 99 -2.57 -8.73 4.93
CA PHE A 99 -1.49 -9.70 4.67
C PHE A 99 -1.32 -10.72 5.79
N HIS A 100 -2.10 -10.62 6.87
CA HIS A 100 -2.06 -11.51 8.04
C HIS A 100 -0.65 -11.67 8.63
N LEU A 101 0.10 -10.56 8.68
CA LEU A 101 1.44 -10.53 9.26
C LEU A 101 1.33 -10.44 10.79
N ALA A 102 2.14 -11.23 11.50
CA ALA A 102 2.19 -11.24 12.96
C ALA A 102 2.63 -9.88 13.53
N VAL A 103 2.19 -9.58 14.77
CA VAL A 103 2.43 -8.29 15.42
C VAL A 103 3.86 -8.14 15.90
#